data_AF-A0A7C3UYI8-F1
#
_entry.id   AF-A0A7C3UYI8-F1
#
_cell.length_a   1.000
_cell.length_b   1.000
_cell.length_c   1.000
_cell.angle_alpha   90.00
_cell.angle_beta   90.00
_cell.angle_gamma   90.00
#
_symmetry.space_group_name_H-M   'P 1'
#
loop_
_entity.id
_entity.type
_entity.pdbx_description
1 polymer ?
#
loop_
_entity_poly.entity_id
_entity_poly.type
_entity_poly.pdbx_seq_one_letter_code
_entity_poly.pdbx_strand_id
1 'polypeptide(L)'
;MLSYLFQFELTFYMQIVIFVVLIVYNFHVARKMPNRLFAGFEIAKDIVTIIIFVYFFLNWSTVVNPTLRTASIIGMAIINLLLLWHVLLTRAELPYQTALNACVGEPKSVENYQTLVSKGKHYYYLRYFWRALFSGKFSRRFLHDIAAEQIRYDLQTAFQREGITKDLINFKMLMAYLRQKLATDETLPVDFREIITKAIGNFEHPWIEVQVNEFLEKVSASPEDLFASELASRPEG
;
A
#
# COMPACT_ATOMS: atom_id res chain seq x y z
N MET A 1 23.12 -29.45 33.67
CA MET A 1 24.00 -28.30 33.35
C MET A 1 24.48 -28.36 31.90
N LEU A 2 25.07 -29.48 31.45
CA LEU A 2 25.49 -29.70 30.06
C LEU A 2 24.35 -29.59 29.02
N SER A 3 23.17 -30.12 29.33
CA SER A 3 21.98 -30.00 28.46
C SER A 3 21.48 -28.56 28.29
N TYR A 4 21.55 -27.74 29.35
CA TYR A 4 21.16 -26.33 29.33
C TYR A 4 22.15 -25.48 28.53
N LEU A 5 23.46 -25.72 28.69
CA LEU A 5 24.49 -25.05 27.89
C LEU A 5 24.38 -25.41 26.41
N PHE A 6 24.12 -26.67 26.09
CA PHE A 6 23.94 -27.13 24.72
C PHE A 6 22.69 -26.52 24.05
N GLN A 7 21.56 -26.44 24.78
CA GLN A 7 20.36 -25.76 24.28
C GLN A 7 20.58 -24.25 24.08
N PHE A 8 21.34 -23.61 24.97
CA PHE A 8 21.62 -22.18 24.91
C PHE A 8 22.57 -21.82 23.75
N GLU A 9 23.64 -22.59 23.55
CA GLU A 9 24.54 -22.43 22.41
C GLU A 9 23.83 -22.73 21.08
N LEU A 10 23.01 -23.78 21.02
CA LEU A 10 22.22 -24.09 19.83
C LEU A 10 21.26 -22.94 19.50
N THR A 11 20.62 -22.34 20.50
CA THR A 11 19.72 -21.19 20.32
C THR A 11 20.47 -19.99 19.72
N PHE A 12 21.70 -19.73 20.18
CA PHE A 12 22.54 -18.67 19.63
C PHE A 12 22.93 -18.92 18.16
N TYR A 13 23.46 -20.10 17.84
CA TYR A 13 23.81 -20.43 16.46
C TYR A 13 22.59 -20.39 15.53
N MET A 14 21.42 -20.81 16.02
CA MET A 14 20.16 -20.66 15.30
C MET A 14 19.84 -19.19 14.99
N GLN A 15 20.07 -18.25 15.92
CA GLN A 15 19.86 -16.82 15.62
C GLN A 15 20.77 -16.31 14.50
N ILE A 16 22.01 -16.78 14.42
CA ILE A 16 22.93 -16.42 13.34
C ILE A 16 22.44 -16.97 12.01
N VAL A 17 22.10 -18.26 11.96
CA VAL A 17 21.59 -18.91 10.74
C VAL A 17 20.33 -18.19 10.25
N ILE A 18 19.38 -17.92 11.15
CA ILE A 18 18.15 -17.19 10.85
C ILE A 18 18.48 -15.80 10.28
N PHE A 19 19.39 -15.06 10.92
CA PHE A 19 19.80 -13.73 10.47
C PHE A 19 20.39 -13.74 9.06
N VAL A 20 21.32 -14.66 8.79
CA VAL A 20 21.96 -14.79 7.47
C VAL A 20 20.92 -15.12 6.41
N VAL A 21 20.02 -16.09 6.66
CA VAL A 21 18.94 -16.44 5.73
C VAL A 21 18.04 -15.25 5.44
N LEU A 22 17.65 -14.50 6.47
CA LEU A 22 16.81 -13.31 6.38
C LEU A 22 17.45 -12.19 5.56
N ILE A 23 18.74 -11.89 5.78
CA ILE A 23 19.49 -10.88 5.03
C ILE A 23 19.64 -11.29 3.56
N VAL A 24 20.04 -12.54 3.30
CA VAL A 24 20.17 -13.06 1.93
C VAL A 24 18.82 -12.98 1.20
N TYR A 25 17.74 -13.38 1.88
CA TYR A 25 16.40 -13.32 1.31
C TYR A 25 15.95 -11.87 1.06
N ASN A 26 16.18 -10.95 2.00
CA ASN A 26 15.85 -9.53 1.85
C ASN A 26 16.56 -8.94 0.63
N PHE A 27 17.86 -9.21 0.49
CA PHE A 27 18.65 -8.77 -0.67
C PHE A 27 18.12 -9.36 -1.98
N HIS A 28 17.73 -10.64 -1.99
CA HIS A 28 17.14 -11.28 -3.16
C HIS A 28 15.79 -10.64 -3.57
N VAL A 29 14.94 -10.26 -2.60
CA VAL A 29 13.69 -9.55 -2.90
C VAL A 29 13.94 -8.09 -3.31
N ALA A 30 14.88 -7.40 -2.65
CA ALA A 30 15.25 -6.02 -2.97
C ALA A 30 15.74 -5.88 -4.42
N ARG A 31 16.48 -6.87 -4.95
CA ARG A 31 16.90 -6.91 -6.36
C ARG A 31 15.74 -6.93 -7.35
N LYS A 32 14.57 -7.42 -6.96
CA LYS A 32 13.38 -7.47 -7.82
C LYS A 32 12.57 -6.17 -7.79
N MET A 33 12.94 -5.20 -6.96
CA MET A 33 12.24 -3.93 -6.84
C MET A 33 13.03 -2.82 -7.58
N PRO A 34 12.46 -2.22 -8.65
CA PRO A 34 13.18 -1.27 -9.49
C PRO A 34 13.56 0.04 -8.76
N ASN A 35 12.75 0.48 -7.79
CA ASN A 35 12.97 1.75 -7.08
C ASN A 35 13.73 1.62 -5.75
N ARG A 36 13.96 0.39 -5.27
CA ARG A 36 14.51 0.15 -3.94
C ARG A 36 16.04 0.31 -3.89
N LEU A 37 16.71 0.00 -5.00
CA LEU A 37 18.17 0.10 -5.11
C LEU A 37 18.68 1.55 -5.05
N PHE A 38 17.83 2.53 -5.37
CA PHE A 38 18.16 3.96 -5.31
C PHE A 38 17.71 4.64 -4.01
N ALA A 39 16.95 3.95 -3.14
CA ALA A 39 16.51 4.46 -1.86
C ALA A 39 17.62 4.28 -0.81
N GLY A 40 18.63 5.16 -0.83
CA GLY A 40 19.79 5.09 0.08
C GLY A 40 19.43 5.01 1.58
N PHE A 41 18.26 5.53 1.96
CA PHE A 41 17.74 5.41 3.32
C PHE A 41 17.45 3.96 3.75
N GLU A 42 16.91 3.12 2.86
CA GLU A 42 16.60 1.73 3.20
C GLU A 42 17.87 0.89 3.35
N ILE A 43 18.85 1.11 2.47
CA ILE A 43 20.17 0.46 2.55
C ILE A 43 20.89 0.86 3.85
N ALA A 44 20.85 2.15 4.21
CA ALA A 44 21.43 2.62 5.47
C ALA A 44 20.77 1.94 6.69
N LYS A 45 19.44 1.77 6.67
CA LYS A 45 18.72 1.05 7.73
C LYS A 45 19.18 -0.42 7.85
N ASP A 46 19.38 -1.09 6.73
CA ASP A 46 19.86 -2.48 6.72
C ASP A 46 21.29 -2.58 7.26
N ILE A 47 22.18 -1.64 6.89
CA ILE A 47 23.55 -1.56 7.42
C ILE A 47 23.54 -1.34 8.94
N VAL A 48 22.73 -0.40 9.44
CA VAL A 48 22.59 -0.16 10.88
C VAL A 48 22.10 -1.41 11.60
N THR A 49 21.12 -2.12 11.01
CA THR A 49 20.61 -3.39 11.56
C THR A 49 21.70 -4.45 11.65
N ILE A 50 22.55 -4.57 10.63
CA ILE A 50 23.72 -5.48 10.63
C ILE A 50 24.71 -5.08 11.73
N ILE A 51 25.04 -3.81 11.86
CA ILE A 51 25.98 -3.32 12.90
C ILE A 51 25.44 -3.64 14.30
N ILE A 52 24.16 -3.39 14.56
CA ILE A 52 23.52 -3.70 15.85
C ILE A 52 23.53 -5.21 16.11
N PHE A 53 23.25 -6.04 15.09
CA PHE A 53 23.31 -7.49 15.24
C PHE A 53 24.73 -7.97 15.58
N VAL A 54 25.75 -7.46 14.86
CA VAL A 54 27.16 -7.76 15.11
C VAL A 54 27.57 -7.34 16.54
N TYR A 55 27.08 -6.19 17.03
CA TYR A 55 27.30 -5.76 18.40
C TYR A 55 26.78 -6.80 19.42
N PHE A 56 25.56 -7.31 19.27
CA PHE A 56 25.03 -8.36 20.15
C PHE A 56 25.79 -9.69 20.01
N PHE A 57 26.22 -10.04 18.80
CA PHE A 57 27.05 -11.21 18.53
C PHE A 57 28.40 -11.14 19.26
N LEU A 58 29.11 -10.01 19.18
CA LEU A 58 30.40 -9.80 19.85
C LEU A 58 30.25 -9.73 21.38
N ASN A 59 29.17 -9.13 21.87
CA ASN A 59 28.86 -9.14 23.31
C ASN A 59 28.57 -10.52 23.86
N TRP A 60 28.09 -11.45 23.03
CA TRP A 60 27.92 -12.84 23.43
C TRP A 60 29.25 -13.60 23.48
N SER A 61 30.15 -13.35 22.51
CA SER A 61 31.44 -14.07 22.40
C SER A 61 32.44 -13.69 23.49
N THR A 62 32.30 -12.52 24.09
CA THR A 62 33.14 -12.07 25.19
C THR A 62 32.81 -12.83 26.49
N VAL A 63 33.82 -13.02 27.36
CA VAL A 63 33.71 -13.71 28.67
C VAL A 63 33.01 -12.81 29.69
N VAL A 64 31.80 -12.38 29.34
CA VAL A 64 31.00 -11.40 30.09
C VAL A 64 29.94 -12.14 30.91
N ASN A 65 29.42 -11.46 31.93
CA ASN A 65 28.37 -11.91 32.84
C ASN A 65 27.27 -12.72 32.11
N PRO A 66 26.85 -13.90 32.61
CA PRO A 66 25.84 -14.76 31.98
C PRO A 66 24.50 -14.05 31.71
N THR A 67 24.17 -13.01 32.47
CA THR A 67 22.99 -12.17 32.25
C THR A 67 23.08 -11.40 30.92
N LEU A 68 24.26 -10.84 30.61
CA LEU A 68 24.52 -10.11 29.37
C LEU A 68 24.48 -11.04 28.15
N ARG A 69 24.96 -12.29 28.29
CA ARG A 69 24.84 -13.30 27.22
C ARG A 69 23.39 -13.64 26.89
N THR A 70 22.53 -13.79 27.91
CA THR A 70 21.11 -14.07 27.72
C THR A 70 20.39 -12.87 27.08
N ALA A 71 20.70 -11.66 27.54
CA ALA A 71 20.19 -10.43 26.95
C ALA A 71 20.60 -10.28 25.47
N SER A 72 21.83 -10.65 25.12
CA SER A 72 22.28 -10.63 23.73
C SER A 72 21.50 -11.59 22.84
N ILE A 73 21.22 -12.82 23.29
CA ILE A 73 20.39 -13.78 22.54
C ILE A 73 18.97 -13.25 22.33
N ILE A 74 18.37 -12.66 23.37
CA ILE A 74 17.05 -12.03 23.26
C ILE A 74 17.11 -10.85 22.27
N GLY A 75 18.14 -10.01 22.33
CA GLY A 75 18.37 -8.92 21.39
C GLY A 75 18.47 -9.40 19.94
N MET A 76 19.25 -10.44 19.68
CA MET A 76 19.35 -11.08 18.36
C MET A 76 18.01 -11.65 17.88
N ALA A 77 17.24 -12.27 18.77
CA ALA A 77 15.91 -12.78 18.45
C ALA A 77 14.93 -11.66 18.08
N ILE A 78 14.95 -10.54 18.81
CA ILE A 78 14.14 -9.35 18.50
C ILE A 78 14.54 -8.78 17.13
N ILE A 79 15.84 -8.65 16.85
CA ILE A 79 16.33 -8.19 15.55
C ILE A 79 15.84 -9.11 14.43
N ASN A 80 15.97 -10.43 14.60
CA ASN A 80 15.48 -11.41 13.62
C ASN A 80 13.97 -11.30 13.39
N LEU A 81 13.19 -11.06 14.45
CA LEU A 81 11.74 -10.86 14.33
C LEU A 81 11.41 -9.58 13.56
N LEU A 82 12.13 -8.47 13.81
CA LEU A 82 11.98 -7.22 13.07
C LEU A 82 12.39 -7.39 11.59
N LEU A 83 13.47 -8.10 11.33
CA LEU A 83 13.98 -8.42 9.99
C LEU A 83 12.95 -9.27 9.23
N LEU A 84 12.40 -10.31 9.88
CA LEU A 84 11.35 -11.16 9.33
C LEU A 84 10.09 -10.35 8.98
N TRP A 85 9.65 -9.48 9.90
CA TRP A 85 8.52 -8.60 9.65
C TRP A 85 8.75 -7.70 8.43
N HIS A 86 9.95 -7.14 8.31
CA HIS A 86 10.33 -6.32 7.16
C HIS A 86 10.31 -7.12 5.86
N VAL A 87 10.86 -8.34 5.87
CA VAL A 87 10.83 -9.28 4.75
C VAL A 87 9.41 -9.59 4.29
N LEU A 88 8.49 -9.83 5.23
CA LEU A 88 7.08 -10.07 4.91
C LEU A 88 6.42 -8.86 4.26
N LEU A 89 6.70 -7.65 4.76
CA LEU A 89 6.21 -6.40 4.16
C LEU A 89 6.71 -6.21 2.75
N THR A 90 8.01 -6.34 2.52
CA THR A 90 8.61 -6.22 1.18
C THR A 90 8.04 -7.27 0.22
N ARG A 91 7.80 -8.50 0.68
CA ARG A 91 7.16 -9.54 -0.14
C ARG A 91 5.72 -9.18 -0.54
N ALA A 92 4.97 -8.54 0.34
CA ALA A 92 3.60 -8.10 0.07
C ALA A 92 3.54 -6.83 -0.79
N GLU A 93 4.56 -5.98 -0.69
CA GLU A 93 4.69 -4.74 -1.46
C GLU A 93 4.94 -5.01 -2.96
N LEU A 94 5.77 -6.00 -3.29
CA LEU A 94 6.10 -6.31 -4.69
C LEU A 94 4.87 -6.56 -5.59
N PRO A 95 3.95 -7.50 -5.26
CA PRO A 95 2.76 -7.72 -6.07
C PRO A 95 1.81 -6.51 -6.08
N TYR A 96 1.84 -5.68 -5.04
CA TYR A 96 1.06 -4.45 -5.00
C TYR A 96 1.62 -3.41 -5.99
N GLN A 97 2.93 -3.15 -5.99
CA GLN A 97 3.56 -2.24 -6.94
C GLN A 97 3.41 -2.74 -8.39
N THR A 98 3.50 -4.05 -8.63
CA THR A 98 3.25 -4.61 -9.97
C THR A 98 1.81 -4.36 -10.42
N ALA A 99 0.83 -4.57 -9.53
CA ALA A 99 -0.58 -4.29 -9.83
C ALA A 99 -0.84 -2.79 -10.03
N LEU A 100 -0.15 -1.93 -9.28
CA LEU A 100 -0.22 -0.48 -9.43
C LEU A 100 0.28 -0.05 -10.80
N ASN A 101 1.47 -0.51 -11.20
CA ASN A 101 2.04 -0.20 -12.51
C ASN A 101 1.17 -0.76 -13.66
N ALA A 102 0.62 -1.97 -13.51
CA ALA A 102 -0.32 -2.53 -14.49
C ALA A 102 -1.61 -1.70 -14.62
N CYS A 103 -2.15 -1.21 -13.49
CA CYS A 103 -3.31 -0.33 -13.48
C CYS A 103 -3.02 1.04 -14.10
N VAL A 104 -1.78 1.54 -13.97
CA VAL A 104 -1.38 2.80 -14.59
C VAL A 104 -1.16 2.64 -16.10
N GLY A 105 -0.61 1.52 -16.54
CA GLY A 105 -0.46 1.21 -17.97
C GLY A 105 -1.78 1.00 -18.70
N GLU A 106 -2.77 0.38 -18.05
CA GLU A 106 -4.11 0.15 -18.60
C GLU A 106 -5.23 0.59 -17.63
N PRO A 107 -5.48 1.90 -17.50
CA PRO A 107 -6.41 2.45 -16.50
C PRO A 107 -7.88 2.10 -16.73
N LYS A 108 -8.21 1.51 -17.89
CA LYS A 108 -9.58 1.14 -18.28
C LYS A 108 -9.97 -0.28 -17.88
N SER A 109 -9.02 -1.11 -17.42
CA SER A 109 -9.30 -2.49 -17.04
C SER A 109 -9.83 -2.58 -15.62
N VAL A 110 -11.10 -2.97 -15.48
CA VAL A 110 -11.75 -3.24 -14.18
C VAL A 110 -11.02 -4.37 -13.42
N GLU A 111 -10.47 -5.35 -14.15
CA GLU A 111 -9.73 -6.47 -13.58
C GLU A 111 -8.41 -6.02 -12.92
N ASN A 112 -7.69 -5.10 -13.57
CA ASN A 112 -6.45 -4.53 -13.02
C ASN A 112 -6.74 -3.72 -11.74
N TYR A 113 -7.85 -2.97 -11.71
CA TYR A 113 -8.27 -2.22 -10.53
C TYR A 113 -8.68 -3.14 -9.36
N GLN A 114 -9.46 -4.20 -9.63
CA GLN A 114 -9.82 -5.18 -8.58
C GLN A 114 -8.59 -5.89 -8.02
N THR A 115 -7.65 -6.25 -8.88
CA THR A 115 -6.38 -6.86 -8.48
C THR A 115 -5.56 -5.91 -7.63
N LEU A 116 -5.43 -4.65 -8.03
CA LEU A 116 -4.78 -3.59 -7.25
C LEU A 116 -5.37 -3.46 -5.85
N VAL A 117 -6.70 -3.34 -5.74
CA VAL A 117 -7.38 -3.17 -4.45
C VAL A 117 -7.18 -4.39 -3.56
N SER A 118 -7.26 -5.61 -4.10
CA SER A 118 -7.08 -6.83 -3.32
C SER A 118 -5.64 -6.96 -2.77
N LYS A 119 -4.62 -6.72 -3.61
CA LYS A 119 -3.20 -6.78 -3.22
C LYS A 119 -2.81 -5.63 -2.30
N GLY A 120 -3.33 -4.43 -2.57
CA GLY A 120 -3.13 -3.24 -1.73
C GLY A 120 -3.73 -3.42 -0.33
N LYS A 121 -4.94 -3.97 -0.22
CA LYS A 121 -5.55 -4.29 1.09
C LYS A 121 -4.68 -5.24 1.90
N HIS A 122 -4.18 -6.31 1.28
CA HIS A 122 -3.30 -7.26 1.96
C HIS A 122 -2.01 -6.59 2.46
N TYR A 123 -1.35 -5.80 1.60
CA TYR A 123 -0.15 -5.06 1.96
C TYR A 123 -0.39 -4.06 3.10
N TYR A 124 -1.43 -3.23 3.00
CA TYR A 124 -1.73 -2.21 4.00
C TYR A 124 -2.23 -2.78 5.32
N TYR A 125 -2.95 -3.91 5.30
CA TYR A 125 -3.32 -4.62 6.52
C TYR A 125 -2.10 -5.13 7.25
N LEU A 126 -1.13 -5.69 6.53
CA LEU A 126 0.15 -6.10 7.10
C LEU A 126 0.89 -4.87 7.64
N ARG A 127 1.07 -3.81 6.85
CA ARG A 127 1.80 -2.59 7.23
C ARG A 127 1.26 -1.92 8.49
N TYR A 128 -0.05 -1.81 8.61
CA TYR A 128 -0.70 -1.15 9.74
C TYR A 128 -1.12 -2.11 10.87
N PHE A 129 -0.76 -3.40 10.78
CA PHE A 129 -1.13 -4.42 11.77
C PHE A 129 -0.73 -4.02 13.20
N TRP A 130 0.54 -3.69 13.43
CA TRP A 130 1.03 -3.29 14.75
C TRP A 130 0.36 -2.00 15.24
N ARG A 131 0.15 -1.04 14.34
CA ARG A 131 -0.52 0.23 14.68
C ARG A 131 -1.97 0.00 15.10
N ALA A 132 -2.68 -0.93 14.45
CA ALA A 132 -4.03 -1.32 14.82
C ALA A 132 -4.07 -2.14 16.12
N LEU A 133 -3.04 -2.92 16.41
CA LEU A 133 -2.93 -3.71 17.65
C LEU A 133 -2.72 -2.79 18.86
N PHE A 134 -1.82 -1.80 18.75
CA PHE A 134 -1.48 -0.89 19.85
C PHE A 134 -2.42 0.33 19.98
N SER A 135 -3.31 0.58 19.01
CA SER A 135 -4.25 1.70 19.09
C SER A 135 -5.42 1.48 20.07
N GLY A 136 -5.53 0.30 20.68
CA GLY A 136 -6.65 -0.07 21.57
C GLY A 136 -8.00 -0.18 20.86
N LYS A 137 -8.06 0.12 19.55
CA LYS A 137 -9.23 0.00 18.68
C LYS A 137 -8.85 -0.90 17.51
N PHE A 138 -8.69 -2.19 17.77
CA PHE A 138 -8.57 -3.19 16.71
C PHE A 138 -9.91 -3.32 15.98
N SER A 139 -10.21 -2.35 15.11
CA SER A 139 -11.38 -2.37 14.26
C SER A 139 -10.93 -2.74 12.86
N ARG A 140 -11.49 -3.82 12.32
CA ARG A 140 -11.35 -4.14 10.89
C ARG A 140 -11.72 -2.94 10.01
N ARG A 141 -12.61 -2.05 10.47
CA ARG A 141 -12.96 -0.79 9.78
C ARG A 141 -11.75 0.15 9.69
N PHE A 142 -11.01 0.36 10.78
CA PHE A 142 -9.81 1.22 10.77
C PHE A 142 -8.76 0.75 9.74
N LEU A 143 -8.47 -0.56 9.71
CA LEU A 143 -7.56 -1.11 8.71
C LEU A 143 -8.11 -0.95 7.28
N HIS A 144 -9.42 -1.16 7.11
CA HIS A 144 -10.07 -0.99 5.81
C HIS A 144 -10.02 0.46 5.31
N ASP A 145 -10.34 1.43 6.16
CA ASP A 145 -10.39 2.85 5.83
C ASP A 145 -9.00 3.37 5.47
N ILE A 146 -7.98 3.04 6.28
CA ILE A 146 -6.60 3.42 5.99
C ILE A 146 -6.10 2.75 4.71
N ALA A 147 -6.39 1.47 4.50
CA ALA A 147 -5.98 0.79 3.28
C ALA A 147 -6.62 1.42 2.04
N ALA A 148 -7.91 1.73 2.08
CA ALA A 148 -8.61 2.38 0.98
C ALA A 148 -8.03 3.77 0.67
N GLU A 149 -7.78 4.57 1.70
CA GLU A 149 -7.21 5.92 1.55
C GLU A 149 -5.80 5.88 0.94
N GLN A 150 -4.94 4.99 1.44
CA GLN A 150 -3.57 4.88 0.96
C GLN A 150 -3.49 4.34 -0.47
N ILE A 151 -4.34 3.37 -0.83
CA ILE A 151 -4.42 2.88 -2.22
C ILE A 151 -4.85 4.01 -3.16
N ARG A 152 -5.83 4.84 -2.77
CA ARG A 152 -6.25 5.99 -3.57
C ARG A 152 -5.13 7.00 -3.76
N TYR A 153 -4.42 7.34 -2.67
CA TYR A 153 -3.29 8.26 -2.70
C TYR A 153 -2.14 7.75 -3.59
N ASP A 154 -1.75 6.49 -3.45
CA ASP A 154 -0.70 5.87 -4.28
C ASP A 154 -1.09 5.84 -5.74
N LEU A 155 -2.35 5.49 -6.03
CA LEU A 155 -2.90 5.48 -7.37
C LEU A 155 -2.85 6.87 -7.99
N GLN A 156 -3.34 7.89 -7.27
CA GLN A 156 -3.27 9.29 -7.70
C GLN A 156 -1.82 9.74 -7.96
N THR A 157 -0.90 9.39 -7.06
CA THR A 157 0.51 9.74 -7.18
C THR A 157 1.18 9.03 -8.37
N ALA A 158 0.88 7.75 -8.58
CA ALA A 158 1.43 6.97 -9.70
C ALA A 158 0.93 7.50 -11.04
N PHE A 159 -0.34 7.87 -11.13
CA PHE A 159 -0.89 8.53 -12.31
C PHE A 159 -0.27 9.91 -12.56
N GLN A 160 -0.05 10.72 -11.53
CA GLN A 160 0.64 12.01 -11.67
C GLN A 160 2.06 11.85 -12.23
N ARG A 161 2.80 10.80 -11.80
CA ARG A 161 4.17 10.54 -12.26
C ARG A 161 4.26 10.17 -13.74
N GLU A 162 3.28 9.45 -14.26
CA GLU A 162 3.20 9.07 -15.68
C GLU A 162 2.61 10.18 -16.56
N GLY A 163 2.45 11.41 -16.04
CA GLY A 163 1.84 12.51 -16.78
C GLY A 163 0.34 12.35 -17.02
N ILE A 164 -0.28 11.31 -16.43
CA ILE A 164 -1.72 11.11 -16.33
C ILE A 164 -2.28 12.00 -15.20
N THR A 165 -1.71 13.19 -15.05
CA THR A 165 -2.36 14.33 -14.41
C THR A 165 -3.54 14.70 -15.28
N LYS A 166 -4.76 14.34 -14.85
CA LYS A 166 -6.02 15.13 -14.94
C LYS A 166 -7.29 14.31 -15.20
N ASP A 167 -7.20 13.04 -15.62
CA ASP A 167 -8.35 12.27 -16.09
C ASP A 167 -8.98 11.29 -15.07
N LEU A 168 -8.84 11.48 -13.75
CA LEU A 168 -9.14 10.41 -12.77
C LEU A 168 -10.54 10.35 -12.17
N ILE A 169 -11.40 11.30 -12.50
CA ILE A 169 -12.80 10.91 -12.68
C ILE A 169 -12.96 10.85 -14.19
N ASN A 170 -12.32 9.84 -14.79
CA ASN A 170 -12.46 9.64 -16.22
C ASN A 170 -13.96 9.50 -16.44
N PHE A 171 -14.50 10.34 -17.30
CA PHE A 171 -15.88 10.21 -17.76
C PHE A 171 -16.26 8.73 -17.95
N LYS A 172 -15.35 7.92 -18.53
CA LYS A 172 -15.51 6.47 -18.72
C LYS A 172 -15.60 5.64 -17.43
N MET A 173 -14.90 6.00 -16.35
CA MET A 173 -15.06 5.34 -15.03
C MET A 173 -16.43 5.65 -14.42
N LEU A 174 -16.90 6.90 -14.55
CA LEU A 174 -18.26 7.27 -14.15
C LEU A 174 -19.29 6.47 -14.94
N MET A 175 -19.10 6.34 -16.27
CA MET A 175 -19.98 5.52 -17.12
C MET A 175 -19.95 4.03 -16.74
N ALA A 176 -18.77 3.47 -16.47
CA ALA A 176 -18.63 2.09 -16.04
C ALA A 176 -19.31 1.84 -14.69
N TYR A 177 -19.16 2.76 -13.73
CA TYR A 177 -19.84 2.71 -12.45
C TYR A 177 -21.37 2.78 -12.60
N LEU A 178 -21.88 3.70 -13.44
CA LEU A 178 -23.31 3.84 -13.72
C LEU A 178 -23.88 2.57 -14.36
N ARG A 179 -23.18 1.99 -15.35
CA ARG A 179 -23.57 0.70 -15.97
C ARG A 179 -23.60 -0.43 -14.94
N GLN A 180 -22.59 -0.53 -14.09
CA GLN A 180 -22.52 -1.56 -13.06
C GLN A 180 -23.67 -1.42 -12.04
N LYS A 181 -23.97 -0.18 -11.60
CA LYS A 181 -25.08 0.08 -10.70
C LYS A 181 -26.43 -0.25 -11.33
N LEU A 182 -26.62 0.14 -12.58
CA LEU A 182 -27.84 -0.17 -13.34
C LEU A 182 -28.07 -1.68 -13.53
N ALA A 183 -26.97 -2.44 -13.71
CA ALA A 183 -27.02 -3.89 -13.85
C ALA A 183 -27.28 -4.62 -12.52
N THR A 184 -26.87 -4.05 -11.40
CA THR A 184 -27.01 -4.66 -10.06
C THR A 184 -28.36 -4.34 -9.42
N ASP A 185 -29.03 -3.28 -9.88
CA ASP A 185 -30.31 -2.84 -9.31
C ASP A 185 -31.50 -3.59 -9.95
N GLU A 186 -31.96 -4.64 -9.25
CA GLU A 186 -33.11 -5.46 -9.66
C GLU A 186 -34.45 -4.74 -9.50
N THR A 187 -34.49 -3.62 -8.76
CA THR A 187 -35.74 -2.91 -8.45
C THR A 187 -36.22 -2.00 -9.60
N LEU A 188 -35.37 -1.74 -10.58
CA LEU A 188 -35.68 -0.86 -11.71
C LEU A 188 -36.44 -1.60 -12.83
N PRO A 189 -37.51 -1.00 -13.38
CA PRO A 189 -38.20 -1.53 -14.56
C PRO A 189 -37.23 -1.79 -15.72
N VAL A 190 -37.41 -2.89 -16.44
CA VAL A 190 -36.53 -3.32 -17.54
C VAL A 190 -36.46 -2.24 -18.64
N ASP A 191 -37.62 -1.68 -19.02
CA ASP A 191 -37.71 -0.62 -20.02
C ASP A 191 -36.92 0.64 -19.62
N PHE A 192 -36.94 0.99 -18.33
CA PHE A 192 -36.18 2.13 -17.81
C PHE A 192 -34.67 1.87 -17.84
N ARG A 193 -34.24 0.64 -17.53
CA ARG A 193 -32.83 0.23 -17.63
C ARG A 193 -32.32 0.29 -19.07
N GLU A 194 -33.12 -0.11 -20.05
CA GLU A 194 -32.72 0.00 -21.46
C GLU A 194 -32.59 1.47 -21.92
N ILE A 195 -33.52 2.33 -21.53
CA ILE A 195 -33.47 3.77 -21.84
C ILE A 195 -32.23 4.41 -21.23
N ILE A 196 -31.97 4.15 -19.94
CA ILE A 196 -30.80 4.71 -19.25
C ILE A 196 -29.50 4.12 -19.83
N THR A 197 -29.46 2.85 -20.20
CA THR A 197 -28.28 2.25 -20.85
C THR A 197 -27.98 2.92 -22.20
N LYS A 198 -29.02 3.19 -23.01
CA LYS A 198 -28.89 3.95 -24.25
C LYS A 198 -28.46 5.40 -24.00
N ALA A 199 -29.03 6.05 -23.00
CA ALA A 199 -28.65 7.41 -22.61
C ALA A 199 -27.18 7.47 -22.17
N ILE A 200 -26.72 6.48 -21.39
CA ILE A 200 -25.33 6.31 -21.00
C ILE A 200 -24.45 6.12 -22.24
N GLY A 201 -24.84 5.29 -23.20
CA GLY A 201 -24.12 5.15 -24.47
C GLY A 201 -24.00 6.46 -25.26
N ASN A 202 -25.07 7.25 -25.30
CA ASN A 202 -25.06 8.56 -25.97
C ASN A 202 -24.22 9.62 -25.23
N PHE A 203 -24.09 9.47 -23.92
CA PHE A 203 -23.30 10.36 -23.08
C PHE A 203 -21.78 10.19 -23.30
N GLU A 204 -21.31 9.07 -23.86
CA GLU A 204 -19.91 8.82 -24.26
C GLU A 204 -19.42 9.66 -25.46
N HIS A 205 -20.05 10.80 -25.70
CA HIS A 205 -19.63 11.75 -26.72
C HIS A 205 -18.33 12.47 -26.33
N PRO A 206 -17.34 12.61 -27.24
CA PRO A 206 -16.04 13.22 -26.93
C PRO A 206 -16.13 14.63 -26.33
N TRP A 207 -17.10 15.42 -26.76
CA TRP A 207 -17.33 16.77 -26.21
C TRP A 207 -17.76 16.74 -24.73
N ILE A 208 -18.61 15.78 -24.32
CA ILE A 208 -19.07 15.67 -22.93
C ILE A 208 -17.93 15.18 -22.04
N GLU A 209 -17.11 14.25 -22.54
CA GLU A 209 -15.91 13.78 -21.85
C GLU A 209 -14.98 14.95 -21.49
N VAL A 210 -14.73 15.86 -22.43
CA VAL A 210 -13.91 17.06 -22.18
C VAL A 210 -14.55 17.96 -21.11
N GLN A 211 -15.85 18.26 -21.22
CA GLN A 211 -16.53 19.17 -20.28
C GLN A 211 -16.62 18.60 -18.87
N VAL A 212 -16.89 17.31 -18.74
CA VAL A 212 -16.96 16.63 -17.45
C VAL A 212 -15.58 16.59 -16.81
N ASN A 213 -14.54 16.25 -17.57
CA ASN A 213 -13.17 16.25 -17.06
C ASN A 213 -12.72 17.66 -16.63
N GLU A 214 -13.05 18.73 -17.39
CA GLU A 214 -12.79 20.12 -17.01
C GLU A 214 -13.52 20.54 -15.72
N PHE A 215 -14.78 20.13 -15.54
CA PHE A 215 -15.54 20.38 -14.32
C PHE A 215 -14.88 19.69 -13.12
N LEU A 216 -14.53 18.41 -13.27
CA LEU A 216 -13.90 17.61 -12.22
C LEU A 216 -12.52 18.14 -11.84
N GLU A 217 -11.77 18.67 -12.82
CA GLU A 217 -10.52 19.39 -12.60
C GLU A 217 -10.74 20.64 -11.73
N LYS A 218 -11.73 21.48 -12.07
CA LYS A 218 -12.08 22.67 -11.29
C LYS A 218 -12.55 22.34 -9.87
N VAL A 219 -13.38 21.31 -9.69
CA VAL A 219 -13.84 20.84 -8.36
C VAL A 219 -12.66 20.40 -7.49
N SER A 220 -11.69 19.73 -8.10
CA SER A 220 -10.56 19.15 -7.37
C SER A 220 -9.49 20.19 -7.02
N ALA A 221 -9.30 21.20 -7.87
CA ALA A 221 -8.26 22.21 -7.70
C ALA A 221 -8.72 23.42 -6.87
N SER A 222 -9.97 23.86 -7.06
CA SER A 222 -10.48 25.09 -6.44
C SER A 222 -12.02 25.06 -6.40
N PRO A 223 -12.63 24.37 -5.41
CA PRO A 223 -14.08 24.22 -5.34
C PRO A 223 -14.83 25.55 -5.14
N GLU A 224 -14.13 26.58 -4.66
CA GLU A 224 -14.65 27.94 -4.44
C GLU A 224 -14.92 28.67 -5.77
N ASP A 225 -14.15 28.39 -6.82
CA ASP A 225 -14.29 29.01 -8.14
C ASP A 225 -15.51 28.51 -8.92
N LEU A 226 -16.04 27.34 -8.56
CA LEU A 226 -17.22 26.76 -9.22
C LEU A 226 -18.51 27.49 -8.89
N PHE A 227 -18.60 28.01 -7.67
CA PHE A 227 -19.76 28.75 -7.20
C PHE A 227 -19.56 30.25 -7.28
N ALA A 228 -18.37 30.75 -7.67
CA ALA A 228 -18.09 32.18 -7.76
C ALA A 228 -19.08 32.93 -8.66
N SER A 229 -19.52 32.33 -9.76
CA SER A 229 -20.52 32.92 -10.68
C SER A 229 -21.96 32.89 -10.11
N GLU A 230 -22.27 31.91 -9.26
CA GLU A 230 -23.59 31.74 -8.63
C GLU A 230 -23.71 32.54 -7.33
N LEU A 231 -22.59 32.75 -6.62
CA LEU A 231 -22.45 33.64 -5.47
C LEU A 231 -22.47 35.11 -5.90
N ALA A 232 -21.85 35.46 -7.04
CA ALA A 232 -21.88 36.81 -7.59
C ALA A 232 -23.25 37.22 -8.19
N SER A 233 -24.14 36.26 -8.45
CA SER A 233 -25.48 36.49 -8.99
C SER A 233 -26.60 36.44 -7.94
N ARG A 234 -26.27 36.20 -6.67
CA ARG A 234 -27.20 36.42 -5.56
C ARG A 234 -27.29 37.92 -5.27
N PRO A 235 -28.46 38.56 -5.40
CA PRO A 235 -28.63 39.90 -4.85
C PRO A 235 -28.48 39.79 -3.33
N GLU A 236 -27.64 40.65 -2.76
CA GLU A 236 -27.52 40.80 -1.31
C GLU A 236 -28.93 41.02 -0.72
N GLY A 237 -29.39 40.05 0.07
CA GLY A 237 -30.64 40.10 0.82
C GLY A 237 -30.35 40.20 2.31
#